data_AF-A0A202CF91-F1
#
_entry.id   AF-A0A202CF91-F1
#
_cell.length_a   1.000
_cell.length_b   1.000
_cell.length_c   1.000
_cell.angle_alpha   90.00
_cell.angle_beta   90.00
_cell.angle_gamma   90.00
#
_symmetry.space_group_name_H-M   'P 1'
#
loop_
_entity.id
_entity.type
_entity.pdbx_description
1 polymer ?
#
loop_
_entity_poly.entity_id
_entity_poly.type
_entity_poly.pdbx_seq_one_letter_code
_entity_poly.pdbx_strand_id
1 'polypeptide(L)' 'SSRTSNFSKADKLLAEQWSTPEKQWTKAEVAIWRTKNKYTWHELNDGKTIQLVPSSVNSKFGHLGGVSEVK' A
#
# COMPACT_ATOMS: atom_id res chain seq x y z
N SER A 1 -13.43 -9.47 12.67
CA SER A 1 -12.14 -9.23 11.96
C SER A 1 -12.41 -8.89 10.51
N SER A 2 -12.73 -7.63 10.19
CA SER A 2 -13.25 -7.25 8.86
C SER A 2 -12.25 -6.47 7.99
N ARG A 3 -11.16 -5.95 8.58
CA ARG A 3 -10.16 -5.12 7.88
C ARG A 3 -9.17 -5.93 7.03
N THR A 4 -8.82 -7.13 7.46
CA THR A 4 -7.84 -7.98 6.75
C THR A 4 -8.37 -8.51 5.41
N SER A 5 -9.70 -8.73 5.32
CA SER A 5 -10.35 -9.20 4.09
C SER A 5 -10.32 -8.14 2.98
N ASN A 6 -10.57 -6.88 3.36
CA ASN A 6 -10.57 -5.73 2.46
C ASN A 6 -9.20 -5.46 1.84
N PHE A 7 -8.11 -5.66 2.61
CA PHE A 7 -6.75 -5.46 2.10
C PHE A 7 -6.33 -6.54 1.10
N SER A 8 -6.68 -7.81 1.35
CA SER A 8 -6.39 -8.87 0.37
C SER A 8 -7.17 -8.67 -0.92
N LYS A 9 -8.38 -8.10 -0.87
CA LYS A 9 -9.16 -7.75 -2.06
C LYS A 9 -8.53 -6.58 -2.82
N ALA A 10 -8.08 -5.55 -2.10
CA ALA A 10 -7.38 -4.41 -2.69
C ALA A 10 -6.06 -4.83 -3.36
N ASP A 11 -5.29 -5.73 -2.74
CA ASP A 11 -4.08 -6.30 -3.35
C ASP A 11 -4.37 -7.06 -4.65
N LYS A 12 -5.46 -7.83 -4.68
CA LYS A 12 -5.88 -8.54 -5.90
C LYS A 12 -6.25 -7.55 -7.01
N LEU A 13 -7.09 -6.56 -6.72
CA LEU A 13 -7.54 -5.58 -7.70
C LEU A 13 -6.36 -4.76 -8.25
N LEU A 14 -5.44 -4.35 -7.39
CA LEU A 14 -4.25 -3.62 -7.83
C LEU A 14 -3.32 -4.50 -8.68
N ALA A 15 -3.21 -5.79 -8.34
CA ALA A 15 -2.45 -6.75 -9.14
C ALA A 15 -3.07 -6.91 -10.53
N GLU A 16 -4.40 -6.99 -10.64
CA GLU A 16 -5.11 -7.04 -11.93
C GLU A 16 -4.87 -5.75 -12.74
N GLN A 17 -4.87 -4.58 -12.09
CA GLN A 17 -4.59 -3.29 -12.75
C GLN A 17 -3.14 -3.15 -13.23
N TRP A 18 -2.17 -3.70 -12.50
CA TRP A 18 -0.75 -3.63 -12.87
C TRP A 18 -0.32 -4.75 -13.81
N SER A 19 -1.15 -5.78 -13.95
CA SER A 19 -0.89 -6.89 -14.86
C SER A 19 -0.97 -6.42 -16.31
N THR A 20 0.10 -6.68 -17.05
CA THR A 20 0.18 -6.47 -18.50
C THR A 20 0.36 -7.83 -19.20
N PRO A 21 0.19 -7.92 -20.53
CA PRO A 21 0.45 -9.16 -21.26
C PRO A 21 1.87 -9.73 -21.04
N GLU A 22 2.83 -8.86 -20.75
CA GLU A 22 4.24 -9.21 -20.51
C GLU A 22 4.54 -9.58 -19.05
N LYS A 23 3.76 -9.04 -18.09
CA LYS A 23 3.94 -9.30 -16.67
C LYS A 23 2.60 -9.38 -15.95
N GLN A 24 2.28 -10.57 -15.46
CA GLN A 24 1.17 -10.78 -14.55
C GLN A 24 1.62 -10.54 -13.11
N TRP A 25 0.94 -9.64 -12.41
CA TRP A 25 1.16 -9.40 -11.00
C TRP A 25 0.21 -10.26 -10.17
N THR A 26 0.73 -10.76 -9.04
CA THR A 26 -0.08 -11.46 -8.04
C THR A 26 -0.36 -10.57 -6.84
N LYS A 27 -1.42 -10.88 -6.08
CA LYS A 27 -1.72 -10.20 -4.81
C LYS A 27 -0.53 -10.24 -3.83
N ALA A 28 0.27 -11.31 -3.87
CA ALA A 28 1.45 -11.47 -3.02
C ALA A 28 2.58 -10.52 -3.43
N GLU A 29 2.84 -10.38 -4.74
CA GLU A 29 3.82 -9.42 -5.24
C GLU A 29 3.44 -7.98 -4.93
N VAL A 30 2.16 -7.64 -5.05
CA VAL A 30 1.66 -6.32 -4.64
C VAL A 30 1.87 -6.10 -3.15
N ALA A 31 1.54 -7.06 -2.28
CA ALA A 31 1.78 -6.94 -0.83
C ALA A 31 3.26 -6.75 -0.48
N ILE A 32 4.16 -7.48 -1.16
CA ILE A 32 5.62 -7.33 -1.02
C ILE A 32 6.05 -5.95 -1.50
N TRP A 33 5.59 -5.51 -2.67
CA TRP A 33 5.90 -4.20 -3.23
C TRP A 33 5.45 -3.09 -2.29
N ARG A 34 4.23 -3.16 -1.74
CA ARG A 34 3.71 -2.17 -0.79
C ARG A 34 4.59 -2.09 0.45
N THR A 35 4.98 -3.23 1.01
CA THR A 35 5.85 -3.29 2.19
C THR A 35 7.22 -2.68 1.91
N LYS A 36 7.85 -3.04 0.78
CA LYS A 36 9.16 -2.50 0.36
C LYS A 36 9.12 -1.00 0.09
N ASN A 37 8.05 -0.50 -0.52
CA ASN A 37 7.88 0.91 -0.88
C ASN A 37 7.21 1.73 0.23
N LYS A 38 6.96 1.14 1.40
CA LYS A 38 6.31 1.79 2.55
C LYS A 38 4.94 2.37 2.18
N TYR A 39 4.07 1.57 1.58
CA TYR A 39 2.66 1.88 1.32
C TYR A 39 1.72 1.00 2.14
N THR A 40 0.58 1.56 2.53
CA THR A 40 -0.49 0.87 3.26
C THR A 40 -1.85 1.13 2.62
N TRP A 41 -2.79 0.22 2.84
CA TRP A 41 -4.18 0.42 2.47
C TRP A 41 -4.87 1.25 3.56
N HIS A 42 -5.52 2.34 3.15
CA HIS A 42 -6.32 3.20 4.00
C HIS A 42 -7.80 3.05 3.60
N GLU A 43 -8.60 2.51 4.50
CA GLU A 43 -10.05 2.39 4.34
C GLU A 43 -10.70 3.71 4.74
N LEU A 44 -11.44 4.34 3.82
CA LEU A 44 -12.20 5.56 4.10
C LEU A 44 -13.43 5.26 4.97
N ASN A 45 -13.96 6.29 5.64
CA ASN A 45 -15.12 6.18 6.54
C ASN A 45 -16.40 5.63 5.89
N ASP A 46 -16.50 5.68 4.56
CA ASP A 46 -17.62 5.08 3.80
C ASP A 46 -17.55 3.53 3.74
N GLY A 47 -16.42 2.92 4.14
CA GLY A 47 -16.26 1.46 4.23
C GLY A 47 -16.21 0.74 2.87
N LYS A 48 -16.40 1.45 1.76
CA LYS A 48 -16.34 0.89 0.40
C LYS A 48 -15.06 1.27 -0.32
N THR A 49 -14.50 2.42 0.01
CA THR A 49 -13.33 2.97 -0.68
C THR A 49 -12.07 2.68 0.10
N ILE A 50 -11.10 2.06 -0.57
CA ILE A 50 -9.77 1.76 -0.03
C ILE A 50 -8.76 2.46 -0.93
N GLN A 51 -7.86 3.23 -0.33
CA GLN A 51 -6.82 3.97 -1.04
C GLN A 51 -5.43 3.46 -0.67
N LEU A 52 -4.55 3.37 -1.67
CA LEU A 52 -3.15 3.06 -1.44
C LEU A 52 -2.42 4.35 -1.07
N VAL A 53 -1.97 4.48 0.17
CA VAL A 53 -1.30 5.70 0.66
C VAL A 53 0.12 5.37 1.13
N PRO A 54 1.10 6.27 0.95
CA PRO A 54 2.40 6.10 1.57
C PRO A 54 2.23 6.03 3.09
N SER A 55 2.85 5.04 3.74
CA SER A 55 2.94 4.98 5.21
C SER A 55 3.57 6.24 5.79
N SER A 56 4.39 6.97 5.01
CA SER A 56 4.92 8.28 5.39
C SER A 56 3.84 9.34 5.58
N VAL A 57 2.69 9.26 4.89
CA VAL A 57 1.54 10.15 5.13
C VAL A 57 0.96 9.89 6.53
N ASN A 58 1.02 8.65 7.01
CA ASN A 58 0.66 8.29 8.38
C ASN A 58 1.75 8.64 9.42
N SER A 59 2.96 9.05 8.97
CA SER A 59 4.10 9.44 9.82
C SER A 59 4.43 10.94 9.76
N LYS A 60 3.80 11.73 8.87
CA LYS A 60 4.10 13.15 8.67
C LYS A 60 3.50 14.10 9.71
N PHE A 61 2.78 13.56 10.70
CA PHE A 61 2.55 14.26 11.97
C PHE A 61 3.60 13.94 13.04
N GLY A 62 4.71 13.25 12.71
CA GLY A 62 5.66 12.77 13.72
C GLY A 62 7.17 12.85 13.43
N HIS A 63 7.67 13.25 12.25
CA HIS A 63 9.10 13.61 12.14
C HIS A 63 9.40 14.42 10.86
N LEU A 64 9.49 15.74 11.02
CA LEU A 64 10.51 16.54 10.34
C LEU A 64 11.85 16.23 11.02
N GLY A 65 12.37 15.02 10.83
CA GLY A 65 13.54 14.53 11.53
C GLY A 65 14.62 14.11 10.56
N GLY A 66 15.43 15.08 10.13
CA GLY A 66 16.85 14.91 9.79
C GLY A 66 17.19 14.02 8.61
N VAL A 67 17.73 14.64 7.56
CA VAL A 67 18.72 14.03 6.66
C VAL A 67 19.68 13.16 7.49
N SER A 68 19.73 11.87 7.19
CA SER A 68 20.81 10.99 7.63
C SER A 68 21.29 10.22 6.40
N GLU A 69 21.91 10.96 5.48
CA GLU A 69 22.90 10.39 4.58
C GLU A 69 24.14 11.28 4.66
N VAL A 70 25.30 10.63 4.78
CA VAL A 70 26.69 11.14 4.85
C VAL A 70 27.25 11.45 6.25
N LYS A 71 27.95 10.46 6.82
CA LYS A 71 29.35 10.64 7.20
C LYS A 71 30.18 9.63 6.41
#